data_AF-A0A9P4VLE3-F1
#
_entry.id   AF-A0A9P4VLE3-F1
#
_cell.length_a   1.000
_cell.length_b   1.000
_cell.length_c   1.000
_cell.angle_alpha   90.00
_cell.angle_beta   90.00
_cell.angle_gamma   90.00
#
_symmetry.space_group_name_H-M   'P 1'
#
loop_
_entity.id
_entity.type
_entity.pdbx_description
1 polymer ?
#
loop_
_entity_poly.entity_id
_entity_poly.type
_entity_poly.pdbx_seq_one_letter_code
_entity_poly.pdbx_strand_id
1 'polypeptide(L)'
;GVTVVVVPLISLRADMKARCSHAGIECVEWDSRRPQEWASIVLVTPESAVSEGFGNFINRQRSMGRLNRIMVDECHVVLDSMKSWRTRMLRLRELVKAETQLVYLTATMRRRDENTFLRLMGLPPKDQCHWFRGQTTRKNIQYQVKKYNLEKEDEAVKELVDEKKRQYPMPSQIIVYCGTVARTIKLAGILGCVCYHRQAGNRKEKEEMLRQLTERQQQVFTATNALGLGIDA
;
A
#
# COMPACT_ATOMS: atom_id res chain seq x y z
N GLY A 1 -19.44 10.86 -13.01
CA GLY A 1 -18.46 10.11 -13.82
C GLY A 1 -17.72 9.13 -12.94
N VAL A 2 -17.08 8.12 -13.53
CA VAL A 2 -16.33 7.06 -12.86
C VAL A 2 -14.84 7.41 -12.79
N THR A 3 -14.23 7.16 -11.64
CA THR A 3 -12.78 7.15 -11.45
C THR A 3 -12.32 5.71 -11.25
N VAL A 4 -11.36 5.27 -12.05
CA VAL A 4 -10.77 3.95 -11.88
C VAL A 4 -9.48 4.06 -11.10
N VAL A 5 -9.27 3.18 -10.11
CA VAL A 5 -8.04 3.12 -9.32
C VAL A 5 -7.44 1.74 -9.44
N VAL A 6 -6.25 1.66 -10.05
CA VAL A 6 -5.44 0.45 -10.14
C VAL A 6 -4.61 0.34 -8.87
N VAL A 7 -4.87 -0.69 -8.06
CA VAL A 7 -4.25 -0.87 -6.73
C VAL A 7 -3.60 -2.27 -6.66
N PRO A 8 -2.27 -2.38 -6.49
CA PRO A 8 -1.58 -3.66 -6.46
C PRO A 8 -1.83 -4.46 -5.16
N LEU A 9 -2.09 -3.78 -4.05
CA LEU A 9 -2.20 -4.40 -2.73
C LEU A 9 -3.67 -4.69 -2.38
N ILE A 10 -3.98 -5.96 -2.11
CA ILE A 10 -5.34 -6.40 -1.76
C ILE A 10 -5.83 -5.75 -0.45
N SER A 11 -4.95 -5.65 0.56
CA SER A 11 -5.25 -5.00 1.84
C SER A 11 -5.70 -3.55 1.66
N LEU A 12 -5.00 -2.81 0.80
CA LEU A 12 -5.30 -1.41 0.54
C LEU A 12 -6.67 -1.21 -0.13
N ARG A 13 -7.09 -2.13 -1.00
CA ARG A 13 -8.41 -2.06 -1.64
C ARG A 13 -9.56 -2.16 -0.63
N ALA A 14 -9.44 -3.07 0.34
CA ALA A 14 -10.46 -3.24 1.37
C ALA A 14 -10.60 -1.98 2.26
N ASP A 15 -9.46 -1.40 2.67
CA ASP A 15 -9.43 -0.14 3.41
C ASP A 15 -10.05 1.02 2.62
N MET A 16 -9.63 1.20 1.36
CA MET A 16 -10.18 2.24 0.49
C MET A 16 -11.69 2.12 0.33
N LYS A 17 -12.20 0.89 0.15
CA LYS A 17 -13.63 0.62 0.05
C LYS A 17 -14.37 0.98 1.34
N ALA A 18 -13.82 0.60 2.50
CA ALA A 18 -14.41 0.94 3.80
C ALA A 18 -14.49 2.46 4.01
N ARG A 19 -13.41 3.19 3.70
CA ARG A 19 -13.36 4.65 3.77
C ARG A 19 -14.34 5.32 2.82
N CYS A 20 -14.45 4.83 1.58
CA CYS A 20 -15.44 5.32 0.62
C CYS A 20 -16.86 5.12 1.15
N SER A 21 -17.17 3.93 1.67
CA SER A 21 -18.48 3.63 2.25
C SER A 21 -18.82 4.56 3.42
N HIS A 22 -17.85 4.84 4.31
CA HIS A 22 -18.04 5.76 5.44
C HIS A 22 -18.29 7.21 4.97
N ALA A 23 -17.69 7.60 3.84
CA ALA A 23 -17.90 8.90 3.21
C ALA A 23 -19.15 8.96 2.30
N GLY A 24 -19.94 7.89 2.20
CA GLY A 24 -21.10 7.83 1.30
C GLY A 24 -20.75 7.77 -0.19
N ILE A 25 -19.52 7.35 -0.53
CA ILE A 25 -19.01 7.24 -1.90
C ILE A 25 -19.19 5.81 -2.40
N GLU A 26 -19.89 5.66 -3.51
CA GLU A 26 -20.08 4.37 -4.19
C GLU A 26 -18.77 3.85 -4.79
N CYS A 27 -18.16 2.89 -4.10
CA CYS A 27 -16.88 2.29 -4.45
C CYS A 27 -17.00 0.76 -4.53
N VAL A 28 -16.55 0.21 -5.65
CA VAL A 28 -16.74 -1.20 -6.00
C VAL A 28 -15.43 -1.82 -6.44
N GLU A 29 -15.26 -3.11 -6.19
CA GLU A 29 -14.16 -3.87 -6.79
C GLU A 29 -14.57 -4.36 -8.17
N TRP A 30 -13.65 -4.26 -9.13
CA TRP A 30 -13.85 -4.76 -10.48
C TRP A 30 -14.05 -6.29 -10.48
N ASP A 31 -15.22 -6.73 -10.94
CA ASP A 31 -15.50 -8.13 -11.30
C ASP A 31 -15.90 -8.16 -12.79
N SER A 32 -15.09 -8.82 -13.62
CA SER A 32 -15.35 -8.93 -15.06
C SER A 32 -16.65 -9.64 -15.40
N ARG A 33 -17.18 -10.46 -14.48
CA ARG A 33 -18.46 -11.18 -14.67
C ARG A 33 -19.66 -10.31 -14.34
N ARG A 34 -19.47 -9.27 -13.51
CA ARG A 34 -20.53 -8.37 -13.04
C ARG A 34 -20.01 -6.93 -12.99
N PRO A 35 -19.72 -6.31 -14.16
CA PRO A 35 -19.23 -4.95 -14.21
C PRO A 35 -20.30 -3.99 -13.66
N GLN A 36 -19.98 -3.27 -12.58
CA GLN A 36 -20.90 -2.31 -11.97
C GLN A 36 -20.70 -0.93 -12.57
N GLU A 37 -21.54 -0.58 -13.56
CA GLU A 37 -21.41 0.64 -14.35
C GLU A 37 -21.93 1.91 -13.65
N TRP A 38 -22.59 1.78 -12.50
CA TRP A 38 -23.14 2.89 -11.72
C TRP A 38 -22.11 3.51 -10.75
N ALA A 39 -21.08 2.75 -10.36
CA ALA A 39 -20.15 3.15 -9.31
C ALA A 39 -19.35 4.43 -9.64
N SER A 40 -19.12 5.25 -8.63
CA SER A 40 -18.28 6.44 -8.74
C SER A 40 -16.79 6.10 -8.74
N ILE A 41 -16.40 5.05 -8.00
CA ILE A 41 -15.02 4.53 -7.94
C ILE A 41 -15.00 3.03 -8.24
N VAL A 42 -14.10 2.62 -9.13
CA VAL A 42 -13.83 1.20 -9.44
C VAL A 42 -12.40 0.87 -9.07
N LEU A 43 -12.22 -0.03 -8.09
CA LEU A 43 -10.93 -0.55 -7.67
C LEU A 43 -10.59 -1.79 -8.49
N VAL A 44 -9.43 -1.80 -9.15
CA VAL A 44 -9.00 -2.89 -10.02
C VAL A 44 -7.57 -3.32 -9.68
N THR A 45 -7.27 -4.61 -9.77
CA THR A 45 -5.88 -5.06 -9.65
C THR A 45 -5.12 -4.78 -10.94
N PRO A 46 -3.79 -4.61 -10.90
CA PRO A 46 -2.98 -4.49 -12.11
C PRO A 46 -3.19 -5.61 -13.13
N GLU A 47 -3.36 -6.85 -12.68
CA GLU A 47 -3.60 -8.00 -13.56
C GLU A 47 -4.95 -7.92 -14.28
N SER A 48 -5.99 -7.46 -13.58
CA SER A 48 -7.32 -7.27 -14.17
C SER A 48 -7.39 -6.04 -15.07
N ALA A 49 -6.62 -4.99 -14.76
CA ALA A 49 -6.57 -3.75 -15.54
C ALA A 49 -6.02 -3.94 -16.97
N VAL A 50 -5.35 -5.07 -17.24
CA VAL A 50 -4.80 -5.41 -18.56
C VAL A 50 -5.60 -6.51 -19.26
N SER A 51 -6.78 -6.86 -18.72
CA SER A 51 -7.70 -7.83 -19.31
C SER A 51 -8.58 -7.19 -20.38
N GLU A 52 -9.03 -8.00 -21.34
CA GLU A 52 -9.94 -7.56 -22.40
C GLU A 52 -11.28 -7.06 -21.83
N GLY A 53 -11.85 -7.79 -20.86
CA GLY A 53 -13.10 -7.40 -20.21
C GLY A 53 -13.03 -6.02 -19.55
N PHE A 54 -11.89 -5.69 -18.94
CA PHE A 54 -11.67 -4.35 -18.39
C PHE A 54 -11.50 -3.29 -19.48
N GLY A 55 -10.76 -3.60 -20.56
CA GLY A 55 -10.65 -2.72 -21.73
C GLY A 55 -12.02 -2.36 -22.33
N ASN A 56 -12.90 -3.35 -22.47
CA ASN A 56 -14.28 -3.15 -22.94
C ASN A 56 -15.09 -2.26 -21.98
N PHE A 57 -14.92 -2.42 -20.67
CA PHE A 57 -15.54 -1.53 -19.69
C PHE A 57 -15.04 -0.08 -19.80
N ILE A 58 -13.73 0.13 -19.90
CA ILE A 58 -13.14 1.47 -20.08
C ILE A 58 -13.69 2.13 -21.35
N ASN A 59 -13.72 1.40 -22.47
CA ASN A 59 -14.25 1.91 -23.74
C ASN A 59 -15.73 2.31 -23.63
N ARG A 60 -16.57 1.53 -22.94
CA ARG A 60 -17.99 1.88 -22.71
C ARG A 60 -18.14 3.10 -21.81
N GLN A 61 -17.38 3.19 -20.71
CA GLN A 61 -17.44 4.35 -19.83
C GLN A 61 -16.96 5.62 -20.54
N ARG A 62 -15.97 5.49 -21.42
CA ARG A 62 -15.50 6.59 -22.28
C ARG A 62 -16.56 7.01 -23.30
N SER A 63 -17.16 6.07 -24.03
CA SER A 63 -18.17 6.39 -25.06
C SER A 63 -19.43 7.04 -24.49
N MET A 64 -19.77 6.73 -23.23
CA MET A 64 -20.84 7.40 -22.49
C MET A 64 -20.44 8.76 -21.91
N GLY A 65 -19.19 9.22 -22.08
CA GLY A 65 -18.70 10.46 -21.49
C GLY A 65 -18.61 10.41 -19.96
N ARG A 66 -18.53 9.21 -19.37
CA ARG A 66 -18.55 9.00 -17.91
C ARG A 66 -17.17 8.77 -17.32
N LEU A 67 -16.16 8.39 -18.10
CA LEU A 67 -14.80 8.12 -17.60
C LEU A 67 -14.06 9.44 -17.26
N ASN A 68 -13.90 9.73 -15.98
CA ASN A 68 -13.28 10.97 -15.52
C ASN A 68 -11.74 10.91 -15.53
N ARG A 69 -11.17 9.78 -15.08
CA ARG A 69 -9.72 9.57 -14.91
C ARG A 69 -9.40 8.13 -14.53
N ILE A 70 -8.14 7.75 -14.70
CA ILE A 70 -7.55 6.51 -14.18
C ILE A 70 -6.38 6.87 -13.28
N MET A 71 -6.39 6.35 -12.05
CA MET A 71 -5.31 6.46 -11.09
C MET A 71 -4.57 5.13 -11.00
N VAL A 72 -3.24 5.16 -10.98
CA VAL A 72 -2.40 3.97 -10.77
C VAL A 72 -1.59 4.19 -9.51
N ASP A 73 -1.97 3.48 -8.46
CA ASP A 73 -1.27 3.50 -7.19
C ASP A 73 -0.06 2.58 -7.19
N GLU A 74 0.94 2.94 -6.40
CA GLU A 74 2.28 2.34 -6.37
C GLU A 74 2.86 2.11 -7.77
N CYS A 75 2.74 3.12 -8.63
CA CYS A 75 3.07 3.01 -10.05
C CYS A 75 4.53 2.59 -10.30
N HIS A 76 5.42 2.87 -9.35
CA HIS A 76 6.84 2.50 -9.39
C HIS A 76 7.08 0.99 -9.50
N VAL A 77 6.11 0.13 -9.14
CA VAL A 77 6.19 -1.34 -9.27
C VAL A 77 6.47 -1.79 -10.72
N VAL A 78 6.12 -0.97 -11.71
CA VAL A 78 6.48 -1.25 -13.12
C VAL A 78 8.00 -1.25 -13.36
N LEU A 79 8.77 -0.49 -12.57
CA LEU A 79 10.23 -0.45 -12.67
C LEU A 79 10.87 -1.76 -12.22
N ASP A 80 10.33 -2.38 -11.17
CA ASP A 80 10.78 -3.69 -10.66
C ASP A 80 10.42 -4.84 -11.61
N SER A 81 9.44 -4.60 -12.48
CA SER A 81 9.01 -5.57 -13.49
C SER A 81 10.03 -5.75 -14.63
N MET A 82 11.03 -4.86 -14.75
CA MET A 82 12.16 -5.07 -15.66
C MET A 82 13.14 -6.16 -15.17
N LYS A 83 13.17 -6.44 -13.86
CA LYS A 83 14.09 -7.39 -13.23
C LYS A 83 13.42 -8.67 -12.76
N SER A 84 12.11 -8.80 -12.95
CA SER A 84 11.30 -9.90 -12.39
C SER A 84 10.34 -10.48 -13.42
N TRP A 85 9.73 -11.62 -13.09
CA TRP A 85 8.76 -12.37 -13.89
C TRP A 85 7.41 -11.66 -14.08
N ARG A 86 7.21 -10.46 -13.52
CA ARG A 86 5.96 -9.68 -13.60
C ARG A 86 5.81 -8.88 -14.89
N THR A 87 6.18 -9.47 -16.03
CA THR A 87 6.08 -8.84 -17.36
C THR A 87 4.67 -8.35 -17.70
N ARG A 88 3.63 -8.96 -17.11
CA ARG A 88 2.23 -8.50 -17.25
C ARG A 88 2.00 -7.06 -16.77
N MET A 89 2.77 -6.56 -15.80
CA MET A 89 2.67 -5.18 -15.32
C MET A 89 3.05 -4.16 -16.39
N LEU A 90 3.95 -4.51 -17.32
CA LEU A 90 4.32 -3.64 -18.43
C LEU A 90 3.13 -3.35 -19.35
N ARG A 91 2.11 -4.22 -19.36
CA ARG A 91 0.87 -3.99 -20.11
C ARG A 91 0.00 -2.89 -19.51
N LEU A 92 0.28 -2.38 -18.31
CA LEU A 92 -0.39 -1.17 -17.79
C LEU A 92 -0.14 0.05 -18.68
N ARG A 93 0.89 0.03 -19.52
CA ARG A 93 1.08 1.04 -20.57
C ARG A 93 -0.12 1.19 -21.50
N GLU A 94 -0.92 0.14 -21.68
CA GLU A 94 -2.10 0.17 -22.54
C GLU A 94 -3.20 1.12 -22.03
N LEU A 95 -3.14 1.52 -20.75
CA LEU A 95 -4.06 2.50 -20.17
C LEU A 95 -3.98 3.87 -20.85
N VAL A 96 -2.87 4.19 -21.53
CA VAL A 96 -2.75 5.43 -22.34
C VAL A 96 -3.80 5.51 -23.45
N LYS A 97 -4.27 4.35 -23.95
CA LYS A 97 -5.33 4.27 -24.97
C LYS A 97 -6.71 4.71 -24.45
N ALA A 98 -6.88 4.85 -23.14
CA ALA A 98 -8.12 5.35 -22.57
C ALA A 98 -8.37 6.83 -22.92
N GLU A 99 -7.33 7.57 -23.32
CA GLU A 99 -7.42 8.99 -23.73
C GLU A 99 -8.14 9.86 -22.69
N THR A 100 -7.97 9.51 -21.41
CA THR A 100 -8.48 10.23 -20.24
C THR A 100 -7.31 10.68 -19.38
N GLN A 101 -7.56 11.48 -18.35
CA GLN A 101 -6.51 11.89 -17.43
C GLN A 101 -5.96 10.67 -16.67
N LEU A 102 -4.65 10.46 -16.78
CA LEU A 102 -3.91 9.46 -16.02
C LEU A 102 -3.20 10.11 -14.84
N VAL A 103 -3.31 9.51 -13.66
CA VAL A 103 -2.66 9.96 -12.44
C VAL A 103 -1.83 8.82 -11.87
N TYR A 104 -0.56 9.06 -11.62
CA TYR A 104 0.39 8.07 -11.12
C TYR A 104 0.86 8.44 -9.72
N LEU A 105 0.67 7.54 -8.76
CA LEU A 105 0.98 7.77 -7.35
C LEU A 105 2.10 6.84 -6.90
N THR A 106 3.07 7.40 -6.16
CA THR A 106 4.16 6.64 -5.54
C THR A 106 4.89 7.48 -4.50
N ALA A 107 5.32 6.85 -3.41
CA ALA A 107 6.20 7.46 -2.42
C ALA A 107 7.70 7.26 -2.72
N THR A 108 8.08 6.26 -3.53
CA THR A 108 9.43 5.67 -3.53
C THR A 108 10.19 5.82 -4.85
N MET A 109 9.59 6.44 -5.88
CA MET A 109 10.26 6.64 -7.16
C MET A 109 11.43 7.63 -7.06
N ARG A 110 12.64 7.15 -7.38
CA ARG A 110 13.87 7.96 -7.41
C ARG A 110 13.89 8.83 -8.67
N ARG A 111 14.48 10.02 -8.58
CA ARG A 111 14.57 10.97 -9.71
C ARG A 111 15.20 10.37 -10.97
N ARG A 112 16.24 9.54 -10.80
CA ARG A 112 16.93 8.88 -11.91
C ARG A 112 16.08 7.84 -12.65
N ASP A 113 15.02 7.34 -12.02
CA ASP A 113 14.18 6.28 -12.59
C ASP A 113 12.95 6.85 -13.33
N GLU A 114 12.68 8.17 -13.23
CA GLU A 114 11.51 8.84 -13.80
C GLU A 114 11.43 8.71 -15.32
N ASN A 115 12.54 8.93 -16.05
CA ASN A 115 12.58 8.80 -17.51
C ASN A 115 12.36 7.35 -17.96
N THR A 116 12.84 6.39 -17.17
CA THR A 116 12.58 4.97 -17.41
C THR A 116 11.10 4.66 -17.18
N PHE A 117 10.51 5.19 -16.12
CA PHE A 117 9.08 5.03 -15.84
C PHE A 117 8.21 5.56 -17.00
N LEU A 118 8.46 6.80 -17.46
CA LEU A 118 7.75 7.40 -18.60
C LEU A 118 7.84 6.50 -19.85
N ARG A 119 9.05 6.03 -20.18
CA ARG A 119 9.27 5.11 -21.31
C ARG A 119 8.50 3.80 -21.15
N LEU A 120 8.55 3.16 -19.99
CA LEU A 120 7.85 1.89 -19.75
C LEU A 120 6.34 2.07 -19.85
N MET A 121 5.81 3.15 -19.32
CA MET A 121 4.37 3.44 -19.32
C MET A 121 3.85 4.03 -20.64
N GLY A 122 4.73 4.38 -21.59
CA GLY A 122 4.33 4.99 -22.86
C GLY A 122 3.80 6.41 -22.68
N LEU A 123 4.30 7.12 -21.66
CA LEU A 123 3.86 8.47 -21.33
C LEU A 123 4.62 9.52 -22.14
N PRO A 124 4.04 10.74 -22.30
CA PRO A 124 4.74 11.85 -22.92
C PRO A 124 6.07 12.19 -22.23
N PRO A 125 6.95 12.95 -22.91
CA PRO A 125 8.12 13.56 -22.30
C PRO A 125 7.81 14.30 -21.00
N LYS A 126 8.81 14.36 -20.12
CA LYS A 126 8.64 14.84 -18.74
C LYS A 126 8.08 16.26 -18.65
N ASP A 127 8.49 17.14 -19.55
CA ASP A 127 8.06 18.53 -19.71
C ASP A 127 6.59 18.69 -20.12
N GLN A 128 5.99 17.65 -20.70
CA GLN A 128 4.56 17.59 -21.02
C GLN A 128 3.71 16.96 -19.91
N CYS A 129 4.34 16.58 -18.79
CA CYS A 129 3.68 15.99 -17.64
C CYS A 129 3.71 16.95 -16.45
N HIS A 130 2.66 16.91 -15.62
CA HIS A 130 2.68 17.59 -14.33
C HIS A 130 3.30 16.70 -13.25
N TRP A 131 4.35 17.20 -12.59
CA TRP A 131 5.08 16.48 -11.55
C TRP A 131 4.93 17.18 -10.20
N PHE A 132 4.36 16.47 -9.24
CA PHE A 132 4.29 16.90 -7.85
C PHE A 132 5.19 16.00 -7.01
N ARG A 133 6.16 16.59 -6.29
CA ARG A 133 7.05 15.84 -5.40
C ARG A 133 7.06 16.50 -4.02
N GLY A 134 6.46 15.82 -3.05
CA GLY A 134 6.53 16.21 -1.65
C GLY A 134 7.90 15.91 -1.03
N GLN A 135 8.24 16.64 0.03
CA GLN A 135 9.37 16.27 0.89
C GLN A 135 8.97 15.08 1.76
N THR A 136 9.90 14.14 1.97
CA THR A 136 9.70 12.99 2.87
C THR A 136 10.13 13.30 4.31
N THR A 137 10.72 14.48 4.54
CA THR A 137 11.19 14.91 5.85
C THR A 137 10.02 15.09 6.82
N ARG A 138 10.03 14.35 7.93
CA ARG A 138 9.07 14.49 9.01
C ARG A 138 9.75 15.08 10.24
N LYS A 139 9.48 16.35 10.56
CA LYS A 139 10.12 17.09 11.66
C LYS A 139 9.78 16.52 13.05
N ASN A 140 8.71 15.73 13.15
CA ASN A 140 8.28 15.05 14.36
C ASN A 140 8.87 13.64 14.54
N ILE A 141 9.81 13.20 13.68
CA ILE A 141 10.56 11.96 13.90
C ILE A 141 11.97 12.29 14.39
N GLN A 142 12.39 11.62 15.47
CA GLN A 142 13.79 11.50 15.85
C GLN A 142 14.35 10.15 15.43
N TYR A 143 15.56 10.15 14.85
CA TYR A 143 16.29 8.93 14.47
C TYR A 143 17.40 8.65 15.48
N GLN A 144 17.55 7.39 15.88
CA GLN A 144 18.63 6.93 16.75
C GLN A 144 19.12 5.56 16.28
N VAL A 145 20.45 5.36 16.29
CA VAL A 145 21.07 4.05 16.04
C VAL A 145 21.77 3.61 17.33
N LYS A 146 21.34 2.48 17.90
CA LYS A 146 21.95 1.88 19.10
C LYS A 146 22.70 0.62 18.68
N LYS A 147 24.01 0.58 18.91
CA LYS A 147 24.82 -0.63 18.70
C LYS A 147 24.56 -1.60 19.86
N TYR A 148 24.54 -2.89 19.58
CA TYR A 148 24.34 -3.96 20.55
C TYR A 148 25.22 -5.18 20.21
N ASN A 149 25.46 -6.05 21.18
CA ASN A 149 26.07 -7.35 20.91
C ASN A 149 25.00 -8.26 20.28
N LEU A 150 25.28 -8.79 19.09
CA LEU A 150 24.38 -9.66 18.35
C LEU A 150 23.96 -10.90 19.17
N GLU A 151 24.86 -11.44 19.99
CA GLU A 151 24.57 -12.58 20.87
C GLU A 151 23.53 -12.26 21.95
N LYS A 152 23.39 -10.98 22.29
CA LYS A 152 22.46 -10.44 23.30
C LYS A 152 21.34 -9.59 22.70
N GLU A 153 21.03 -9.80 21.42
CA GLU A 153 20.01 -8.99 20.72
C GLU A 153 18.65 -9.03 21.42
N ASP A 154 18.21 -10.21 21.88
CA ASP A 154 16.93 -10.36 22.59
C ASP A 154 16.83 -9.50 23.85
N GLU A 155 17.88 -9.53 24.67
CA GLU A 155 17.99 -8.73 25.90
C GLU A 155 18.02 -7.25 25.55
N ALA A 156 18.84 -6.86 24.57
CA ALA A 156 18.97 -5.46 24.15
C ALA A 156 17.66 -4.87 23.61
N VAL A 157 16.90 -5.65 22.82
CA VAL A 157 15.57 -5.23 22.32
C VAL A 157 14.58 -5.13 23.47
N LYS A 158 14.54 -6.11 24.37
CA LYS A 158 13.65 -6.08 25.53
C LYS A 158 13.90 -4.87 26.43
N GLU A 159 15.16 -4.62 26.79
CA GLU A 159 15.55 -3.47 27.60
C GLU A 159 15.15 -2.15 26.93
N LEU A 160 15.37 -2.02 25.62
CA LEU A 160 14.99 -0.84 24.87
C LEU A 160 13.47 -0.63 24.86
N VAL A 161 12.69 -1.70 24.63
CA VAL A 161 11.22 -1.61 24.67
C VAL A 161 10.75 -1.21 26.07
N ASP A 162 11.29 -1.81 27.13
CA ASP A 162 10.93 -1.48 28.51
C ASP A 162 11.29 -0.01 28.88
N GLU A 163 12.44 0.48 28.41
CA GLU A 163 12.82 1.89 28.51
C GLU A 163 11.80 2.79 27.80
N LYS A 164 11.45 2.48 26.54
CA LYS A 164 10.50 3.29 25.75
C LYS A 164 9.08 3.22 26.29
N LYS A 165 8.64 2.11 26.88
CA LYS A 165 7.33 2.01 27.56
C LYS A 165 7.24 2.96 28.75
N ARG A 166 8.34 3.13 29.51
CA ARG A 166 8.41 4.09 30.63
C ARG A 166 8.47 5.54 30.13
N GLN A 167 9.24 5.79 29.08
CA GLN A 167 9.37 7.12 28.48
C GLN A 167 8.07 7.58 27.80
N TYR A 168 7.34 6.65 27.17
CA TYR A 168 6.13 6.89 26.40
C TYR A 168 5.00 5.96 26.90
N PRO A 169 4.33 6.33 28.00
CA PRO A 169 3.22 5.56 28.52
C PRO A 169 2.02 5.58 27.55
N MET A 170 1.06 4.69 27.80
CA MET A 170 -0.21 4.66 27.07
C MET A 170 -0.86 6.05 27.06
N PRO A 171 -1.47 6.47 25.94
CA PRO A 171 -1.81 5.66 24.76
C PRO A 171 -0.70 5.60 23.68
N SER A 172 0.55 5.98 23.98
CA SER A 172 1.66 5.85 23.04
C SER A 172 1.95 4.38 22.72
N GLN A 173 2.30 4.09 21.47
CA GLN A 173 2.55 2.73 21.00
C GLN A 173 3.99 2.54 20.49
N ILE A 174 4.47 1.31 20.55
CA ILE A 174 5.78 0.87 20.10
C ILE A 174 5.59 -0.28 19.12
N ILE A 175 6.19 -0.16 17.93
CA ILE A 175 6.20 -1.22 16.92
C ILE A 175 7.63 -1.69 16.70
N VAL A 176 7.87 -2.98 16.88
CA VAL A 176 9.16 -3.65 16.68
C VAL A 176 9.13 -4.41 15.36
N TYR A 177 9.78 -3.84 14.34
CA TYR A 177 9.89 -4.50 13.04
C TYR A 177 11.02 -5.52 13.02
N CYS A 178 10.72 -6.72 12.52
CA CYS A 178 11.62 -7.86 12.44
C CYS A 178 11.78 -8.33 10.99
N GLY A 179 12.98 -8.81 10.64
CA GLY A 179 13.28 -9.29 9.28
C GLY A 179 12.61 -10.62 8.90
N THR A 180 12.22 -11.45 9.87
CA THR A 180 11.61 -12.77 9.61
C THR A 180 10.40 -13.03 10.50
N VAL A 181 9.49 -13.88 10.03
CA VAL A 181 8.31 -14.32 10.82
C VAL A 181 8.73 -15.01 12.11
N ALA A 182 9.71 -15.91 12.04
CA ALA A 182 10.23 -16.62 13.21
C ALA A 182 10.78 -15.65 14.27
N ARG A 183 11.53 -14.61 13.86
CA ARG A 183 12.04 -13.58 14.78
C ARG A 183 10.90 -12.78 15.42
N THR A 184 9.89 -12.43 14.62
CA THR A 184 8.70 -11.67 15.06
C THR A 184 7.95 -12.42 16.16
N ILE A 185 7.71 -13.72 15.97
CA ILE A 185 7.04 -14.60 16.93
C ILE A 185 7.88 -14.75 18.20
N LYS A 186 9.19 -15.01 18.06
CA LYS A 186 10.10 -15.12 19.21
C LYS A 186 10.08 -13.87 20.08
N LEU A 187 10.22 -12.69 19.48
CA LEU A 187 10.20 -11.42 20.21
C LEU A 187 8.82 -11.12 20.80
N ALA A 188 7.73 -11.52 20.14
CA ALA A 188 6.38 -11.37 20.72
C ALA A 188 6.25 -12.13 22.04
N GLY A 189 6.79 -13.36 22.09
CA GLY A 189 6.82 -14.17 23.32
C GLY A 189 7.68 -13.54 24.42
N ILE A 190 8.86 -13.01 24.07
CA ILE A 190 9.76 -12.33 25.02
C ILE A 190 9.15 -11.04 25.58
N LEU A 191 8.46 -10.28 24.73
CA LEU A 191 7.86 -8.99 25.08
C LEU A 191 6.45 -9.12 25.65
N GLY A 192 5.82 -10.29 25.52
CA GLY A 192 4.43 -10.53 25.91
C GLY A 192 3.44 -9.64 25.14
N CYS A 193 3.64 -9.49 23.82
CA CYS A 193 2.92 -8.51 23.01
C CYS A 193 2.24 -9.13 21.77
N VAL A 194 1.43 -8.34 21.07
CA VAL A 194 0.76 -8.77 19.83
C VAL A 194 1.77 -8.95 18.70
N CYS A 195 1.59 -10.01 17.90
CA CYS A 195 2.48 -10.38 16.79
C CYS A 195 1.72 -10.29 15.46
N TYR A 196 2.15 -9.41 14.55
CA TYR A 196 1.55 -9.26 13.23
C TYR A 196 2.48 -9.69 12.10
N HIS A 197 2.05 -10.68 11.31
CA HIS A 197 2.76 -11.08 10.09
C HIS A 197 1.79 -11.63 9.04
N ARG A 198 2.30 -11.88 7.83
CA ARG A 198 1.49 -12.33 6.69
C ARG A 198 0.67 -13.61 6.95
N GLN A 199 1.11 -14.47 7.86
CA GLN A 199 0.45 -15.74 8.21
C GLN A 199 -0.21 -15.70 9.60
N ALA A 200 -0.29 -14.54 10.24
CA ALA A 200 -0.88 -14.41 11.57
C ALA A 200 -2.40 -14.60 11.47
N GLY A 201 -2.87 -15.81 11.78
CA GLY A 201 -4.28 -16.13 11.82
C GLY A 201 -5.05 -16.01 10.49
N ASN A 202 -6.36 -16.17 10.60
CA ASN A 202 -7.33 -15.95 9.53
C ASN A 202 -7.62 -14.44 9.34
N ARG A 203 -8.48 -14.10 8.37
CA ARG A 203 -8.79 -12.70 8.04
C ARG A 203 -9.37 -11.92 9.23
N LYS A 204 -10.29 -12.52 10.00
CA LYS A 204 -10.92 -11.86 11.16
C LYS A 204 -9.92 -11.62 12.27
N GLU A 205 -9.03 -12.57 12.53
CA GLU A 205 -7.97 -12.43 13.54
C GLU A 205 -7.00 -11.30 13.18
N LYS A 206 -6.67 -11.15 11.89
CA LYS A 206 -5.87 -10.00 11.42
C LYS A 206 -6.61 -8.68 11.60
N GLU A 207 -7.87 -8.62 11.20
CA GLU A 207 -8.71 -7.42 11.40
C GLU A 207 -8.74 -7.02 12.88
N GLU A 208 -8.84 -7.98 13.80
CA GLU A 208 -8.79 -7.73 15.24
C GLU A 208 -7.42 -7.23 15.72
N MET A 209 -6.32 -7.86 15.29
CA MET A 209 -4.97 -7.39 15.62
C MET A 209 -4.72 -5.96 15.12
N LEU A 210 -5.22 -5.63 13.93
CA LEU A 210 -5.16 -4.28 13.37
C LEU A 210 -6.02 -3.30 14.17
N ARG A 211 -7.22 -3.71 14.58
CA ARG A 211 -8.10 -2.90 15.44
C ARG A 211 -7.44 -2.57 16.77
N GLN A 212 -6.77 -3.54 17.40
CA GLN A 212 -6.02 -3.30 18.65
C GLN A 212 -4.91 -2.27 18.48
N LEU A 213 -4.28 -2.21 17.30
CA LEU A 213 -3.29 -1.19 16.96
C LEU A 213 -3.96 0.18 16.79
N THR A 214 -4.93 0.30 15.89
CA THR A 214 -5.60 1.57 15.55
C THR A 214 -6.36 2.19 16.72
N GLU A 215 -7.05 1.37 17.53
CA GLU A 215 -7.77 1.82 18.72
C GLU A 215 -6.88 1.97 19.95
N ARG A 216 -5.56 1.77 19.80
CA ARG A 216 -4.56 1.90 20.88
C ARG A 216 -4.88 1.06 22.12
N GLN A 217 -5.38 -0.16 21.90
CA GLN A 217 -5.69 -1.10 22.99
C GLN A 217 -4.43 -1.80 23.52
N GLN A 218 -3.39 -1.90 22.70
CA GLN A 218 -2.11 -2.52 23.05
C GLN A 218 -0.97 -1.52 22.89
N GLN A 219 -0.01 -1.57 23.82
CA GLN A 219 1.12 -0.65 23.81
C GLN A 219 2.24 -1.10 22.87
N VAL A 220 2.46 -2.41 22.73
CA VAL A 220 3.60 -2.97 21.99
C VAL A 220 3.12 -3.97 20.94
N PHE A 221 3.72 -3.90 19.76
CA PHE A 221 3.52 -4.85 18.67
C PHE A 221 4.87 -5.30 18.13
N THR A 222 4.99 -6.57 17.76
CA THR A 222 6.03 -7.03 16.85
C THR A 222 5.44 -7.25 15.47
N ALA A 223 6.17 -6.90 14.43
CA ALA A 223 5.69 -7.07 13.08
C ALA A 223 6.79 -7.35 12.06
N THR A 224 6.39 -7.95 10.95
CA THR A 224 7.16 -7.89 9.69
C THR A 224 6.68 -6.70 8.85
N ASN A 225 7.35 -6.43 7.72
CA ASN A 225 6.92 -5.39 6.76
C ASN A 225 5.47 -5.52 6.29
N ALA A 226 4.83 -6.68 6.50
CA ALA A 226 3.41 -6.91 6.21
C ALA A 226 2.48 -5.92 6.92
N LEU A 227 2.88 -5.36 8.09
CA LEU A 227 2.09 -4.36 8.80
C LEU A 227 2.01 -3.03 8.04
N GLY A 228 3.09 -2.61 7.38
CA GLY A 228 3.15 -1.32 6.67
C GLY A 228 2.46 -1.28 5.30
N LEU A 229 1.99 -2.42 4.78
CA LEU A 229 1.40 -2.53 3.44
C LEU A 229 -0.14 -2.34 3.42
N GLY A 230 -0.73 -1.79 4.47
CA GLY A 230 -2.19 -1.62 4.51
C GLY A 230 -2.76 -1.01 5.78
N ILE A 231 -2.01 -0.15 6.48
CA ILE A 231 -2.49 0.53 7.69
C ILE A 231 -2.06 2.00 7.62
N ASP A 232 -3.05 2.90 7.69
CA ASP A 232 -2.88 4.23 8.25
C ASP A 232 -3.17 4.10 9.76
N ALA A 233 -2.13 4.13 10.61
CA ALA A 233 -2.24 4.12 12.07
C ALA A 233 -1.71 5.44 12.64
#